data_AF-A0A7S6S2L1-F1
#
_entry.id   AF-A0A7S6S2L1-F1
#
_cell.length_a   1.000
_cell.length_b   1.000
_cell.length_c   1.000
_cell.angle_alpha   90.00
_cell.angle_beta   90.00
_cell.angle_gamma   90.00
#
_symmetry.space_group_name_H-M   'P 1'
#
loop_
_entity.id
_entity.type
_entity.pdbx_description
1 polymer ?
#
loop_
_entity_poly.entity_id
_entity_poly.type
_entity_poly.pdbx_seq_one_letter_code
_entity_poly.pdbx_strand_id
1 'polypeptide(L)' 'MDMHEGRQRHDWSIASSCLSVIANLHRDPKRSRSFKPSDFDPFAHQARQRPITVPVSVLRDVFIDGKFPDLPKEAHG' A
#
# COMPACT_ATOMS: atom_id res chain seq x y z
N MET A 1 -7.11 24.18 -2.31
CA MET A 1 -6.05 23.39 -2.99
C MET A 1 -4.94 24.35 -3.30
N ASP A 2 -3.90 24.38 -2.47
CA ASP A 2 -2.72 25.19 -2.73
C ASP A 2 -2.06 24.78 -4.05
N MET A 3 -1.62 25.74 -4.86
CA MET A 3 -0.98 25.47 -6.16
C MET A 3 0.24 24.54 -6.02
N HIS A 4 0.91 24.57 -4.87
CA HIS A 4 2.06 23.72 -4.56
C HIS A 4 1.65 22.23 -4.45
N GLU A 5 0.55 21.94 -3.77
CA GLU A 5 -0.02 20.60 -3.66
C GLU A 5 -0.48 20.08 -5.03
N GLY A 6 -1.10 20.94 -5.84
CA GLY A 6 -1.54 20.60 -7.19
C GLY A 6 -0.38 20.22 -8.12
N ARG A 7 0.72 20.99 -8.08
CA ARG A 7 1.94 20.69 -8.84
C ARG A 7 2.55 19.36 -8.40
N GLN A 8 2.68 19.14 -7.10
CA GLN A 8 3.24 17.89 -6.58
C GLN A 8 2.42 16.67 -7.04
N ARG A 9 1.08 16.72 -6.96
CA ARG A 9 0.23 15.62 -7.45
C ARG A 9 0.38 15.39 -8.95
N HIS A 10 0.50 16.46 -9.73
CA HIS A 10 0.72 16.36 -11.17
C HIS A 10 2.05 15.69 -11.50
N ASP A 11 3.13 16.11 -10.86
CA ASP A 11 4.47 15.55 -11.06
C ASP A 11 4.50 14.06 -10.70
N TRP A 12 3.87 13.68 -9.58
CA TRP A 12 3.72 12.28 -9.18
C TRP A 12 2.84 11.47 -10.15
N SER A 13 1.78 12.06 -10.71
CA SER A 13 0.97 11.40 -11.73
C SER A 13 1.77 11.08 -13.00
N ILE A 14 2.67 11.98 -13.42
CA ILE A 14 3.55 11.74 -14.58
C ILE A 14 4.58 10.65 -14.23
N ALA A 15 5.29 10.81 -13.12
CA ALA A 15 6.33 9.88 -12.69
C ALA A 15 5.79 8.45 -12.58
N SER A 16 4.62 8.29 -11.95
CA SER A 16 3.96 7.00 -11.75
C SER A 16 3.55 6.34 -13.06
N SER A 17 3.11 7.14 -14.04
CA SER A 17 2.77 6.66 -15.38
C SER A 17 4.00 6.08 -16.07
N CYS A 18 5.12 6.81 -16.08
CA CYS A 18 6.38 6.35 -16.67
C CYS A 18 6.91 5.09 -15.98
N LEU A 19 6.91 5.05 -14.65
CA LEU A 19 7.35 3.89 -13.87
C LEU A 19 6.52 2.65 -14.18
N SER A 20 5.20 2.80 -14.33
CA SER A 20 4.33 1.68 -14.70
C SER A 20 4.66 1.09 -16.07
N VAL A 21 5.00 1.93 -17.05
CA VAL A 21 5.39 1.46 -18.39
C VAL A 21 6.72 0.72 -18.32
N ILE A 22 7.73 1.31 -17.68
CA ILE A 22 9.06 0.69 -17.53
C ILE A 22 8.95 -0.64 -16.79
N ALA A 23 8.23 -0.68 -15.67
CA ALA A 23 8.06 -1.90 -14.90
C ALA A 23 7.35 -3.00 -15.71
N ASN A 24 6.33 -2.64 -16.50
CA ASN A 24 5.64 -3.61 -17.36
C ASN A 24 6.50 -4.09 -18.54
N LEU A 25 7.34 -3.24 -19.12
CA LEU A 25 8.27 -3.63 -20.19
C LEU A 25 9.26 -4.70 -19.73
N HIS A 26 9.72 -4.59 -18.48
CA HIS A 26 10.69 -5.51 -17.89
C HIS A 26 10.04 -6.70 -17.14
N ARG A 27 8.70 -6.76 -17.01
CA ARG A 27 8.05 -7.84 -16.27
C ARG A 27 7.95 -9.12 -17.10
N ASP A 28 8.05 -10.26 -16.43
CA ASP A 28 7.58 -11.53 -16.99
C ASP A 28 6.05 -11.63 -16.83
N PRO A 29 5.28 -11.69 -17.93
CA PRO A 29 3.82 -11.73 -17.87
C PRO A 29 3.25 -12.99 -17.22
N LYS A 30 4.02 -14.08 -17.12
CA LYS A 30 3.58 -15.34 -16.50
C LYS A 30 3.83 -15.41 -15.00
N ARG A 31 4.74 -14.57 -14.47
CA ARG A 31 5.20 -14.63 -13.07
C ARG A 31 4.69 -13.49 -12.20
N SER A 32 4.29 -12.38 -12.79
CA SER A 32 3.80 -11.21 -12.06
C SER A 32 2.48 -10.71 -12.64
N ARG A 33 1.77 -9.85 -11.92
CA ARG A 33 0.65 -9.07 -12.45
C ARG A 33 1.15 -7.87 -13.26
N SER A 34 0.27 -7.25 -14.05
CA SER A 34 0.58 -5.95 -14.66
C SER A 34 0.64 -4.87 -13.58
N PHE A 35 1.61 -3.98 -13.70
CA PHE A 35 1.75 -2.81 -12.84
C PHE A 35 0.87 -1.68 -13.36
N LYS A 36 0.19 -0.97 -12.47
CA LYS A 36 -0.63 0.21 -12.77
C LYS A 36 0.08 1.46 -12.25
N PRO A 37 -0.20 2.66 -12.79
CA PRO A 37 0.34 3.91 -12.23
C PRO A 37 0.04 4.06 -10.73
N SER A 38 -1.14 3.62 -10.28
CA SER A 38 -1.54 3.63 -8.86
C SER A 38 -0.66 2.80 -7.92
N ASP A 39 0.14 1.86 -8.46
CA ASP A 39 1.10 1.09 -7.66
C ASP A 39 2.33 1.92 -7.26
N PHE A 40 2.60 3.01 -7.97
CA PHE A 40 3.75 3.90 -7.74
C PHE A 40 3.34 5.27 -7.20
N ASP A 41 2.08 5.67 -7.37
CA ASP A 41 1.58 6.98 -6.95
C ASP A 41 1.25 7.00 -5.44
N PRO A 42 1.97 7.82 -4.63
CA PRO A 42 1.70 7.97 -3.21
C PRO A 42 0.29 8.49 -2.90
N PHE A 43 -0.30 9.25 -3.82
CA PHE A 43 -1.63 9.84 -3.65
C PHE A 43 -2.76 8.89 -4.05
N ALA A 44 -2.46 7.83 -4.81
CA ALA A 44 -3.43 6.82 -5.21
C ALA A 44 -3.75 5.83 -4.07
N HIS A 45 -2.81 5.60 -3.14
CA HIS A 45 -2.92 4.65 -2.03
C HIS A 45 -3.69 5.19 -0.82
N GLN A 46 -4.84 5.83 -1.06
CA GLN A 46 -5.84 6.06 0.01
C GLN A 46 -6.71 4.83 0.28
N ALA A 47 -6.43 3.70 -0.39
CA ALA A 47 -6.87 2.39 0.06
C ALA A 47 -6.10 2.05 1.33
N ARG A 48 -6.58 2.62 2.45
CA ARG A 48 -6.28 2.23 3.81
C ARG A 48 -6.13 0.70 3.83
N GLN A 49 -4.93 0.19 4.11
CA GLN A 49 -4.90 -1.10 4.81
C GLN A 49 -5.85 -0.91 5.97
N ARG A 50 -6.98 -1.62 5.95
CA ARG A 50 -7.98 -1.46 7.00
C ARG A 50 -7.23 -1.73 8.29
N PRO A 51 -7.22 -0.78 9.24
CA PRO A 51 -6.57 -1.03 10.51
C PRO A 51 -7.08 -2.38 11.04
N ILE A 52 -6.17 -3.29 11.35
CA ILE A 52 -6.54 -4.60 11.88
C ILE A 52 -7.21 -4.34 13.23
N THR A 53 -8.52 -4.57 13.30
CA THR A 53 -9.26 -4.39 14.53
C THR A 53 -8.91 -5.55 15.47
N VAL A 54 -8.14 -5.24 16.51
CA VAL A 54 -7.75 -6.21 17.55
C VAL A 54 -8.27 -5.78 18.92
N PRO A 55 -8.58 -6.71 19.82
CA PRO A 55 -8.91 -6.38 21.20
C PRO A 55 -7.70 -5.77 21.91
N VAL A 56 -7.95 -4.84 22.82
CA VAL A 56 -6.90 -4.16 23.62
C VAL A 56 -6.06 -5.13 24.47
N SER A 57 -6.58 -6.34 24.74
CA SER A 57 -5.85 -7.40 25.43
C SER A 57 -4.54 -7.79 24.74
N VAL A 58 -4.44 -7.60 23.41
CA VAL A 58 -3.21 -7.85 22.64
C VAL A 58 -2.03 -7.02 23.16
N LEU A 59 -2.28 -5.81 23.67
CA LEU A 59 -1.22 -4.99 24.26
C LEU A 59 -0.63 -5.66 25.51
N ARG A 60 -1.46 -6.31 26.33
CA ARG A 60 -0.97 -7.09 27.47
C ARG A 60 -0.17 -8.30 27.00
N ASP A 61 -0.67 -9.04 26.01
CA ASP A 61 0.02 -10.23 25.51
C ASP A 61 1.43 -9.90 24.97
N VAL A 62 1.57 -8.79 24.23
CA VAL A 62 2.85 -8.34 23.65
C VAL A 62 3.78 -7.71 24.70
N PHE A 63 3.27 -6.75 25.48
CA PHE A 63 4.11 -5.91 26.33
C PHE A 63 4.32 -6.45 27.75
N ILE A 64 3.44 -7.34 28.24
CA ILE A 64 3.55 -7.94 29.58
C ILE A 64 3.96 -9.41 29.45
N ASP A 65 3.24 -10.19 28.64
CA ASP A 65 3.43 -11.64 28.58
C ASP A 65 4.47 -12.06 27.53
N GLY A 66 4.95 -11.14 26.69
CA GLY A 66 5.97 -11.37 25.66
C GLY A 66 5.53 -12.35 24.56
N LYS A 67 4.23 -12.57 24.40
CA LYS A 67 3.65 -13.51 23.43
C LYS A 67 3.28 -12.76 22.17
N PHE A 68 3.55 -13.38 21.03
CA PHE A 68 3.03 -12.85 19.77
C PHE A 68 1.54 -13.17 19.68
N PRO A 69 0.66 -12.17 19.48
CA PRO A 69 -0.78 -12.37 19.43
C PRO A 69 -1.15 -13.17 18.18
N ASP A 70 -2.13 -14.07 18.32
CA ASP A 70 -2.71 -14.76 17.18
C ASP A 70 -3.65 -13.78 16.44
N LEU A 71 -3.11 -13.13 15.42
CA LEU A 71 -3.84 -12.16 14.61
C LEU A 71 -4.74 -12.89 13.61
N PRO A 72 -6.03 -12.52 13.48
CA PRO A 72 -6.88 -13.05 12.43
C PRO A 72 -6.23 -12.84 11.07
N LYS A 73 -5.96 -13.93 10.33
CA LYS A 73 -5.53 -13.85 8.94
C LYS A 73 -6.68 -13.26 8.15
N GLU A 74 -6.47 -12.10 7.54
CA GLU A 74 -7.48 -11.43 6.74
C GLU A 74 -8.06 -12.43 5.72
N ALA A 75 -9.37 -12.69 5.79
CA ALA A 75 -10.08 -13.40 4.74
C ALA A 75 -10.07 -12.48 3.51
N HIS A 76 -9.09 -12.66 2.65
CA HIS A 76 -9.02 -11.97 1.36
C HIS A 76 -10.23 -12.40 0.52
N GLY A 77 -11.25 -11.53 0.46
CA GLY A 77 -12.35 -11.57 -0.50
C GLY A 77 -12.19 -10.49 -1.54
#